data_AF-A0AAU9KIB4-F1
#
_entry.id   AF-A0AAU9KIB4-F1
#
_cell.length_a   1.000
_cell.length_b   1.000
_cell.length_c   1.000
_cell.angle_alpha   90.00
_cell.angle_beta   90.00
_cell.angle_gamma   90.00
#
_symmetry.space_group_name_H-M   'P 1'
#
loop_
_entity.id
_entity.type
_entity.pdbx_description
1 polymer ?
#
loop_
_entity_poly.entity_id
_entity_poly.type
_entity_poly.pdbx_seq_one_letter_code
_entity_poly.pdbx_strand_id
1 'polypeptide(L)'
;MMDEGDDVLAHINKIQTLAEQLDAVSAPVSEDDLAITLLGSLSDPYQFLITVLDSRADTLTCELVTSRLLHEDLKRKEQVGGVAGVKHSQGQTFMTNNHRKHRGGRQMQKLGLCLINQREPHLRKDTYCG
;
A
#
# COMPACT_ATOMS: atom_id res chain seq x y z
N MET A 1 -6.64 -2.02 -24.75
CA MET A 1 -5.77 -1.79 -23.58
C MET A 1 -6.07 -0.41 -23.05
N MET A 2 -5.76 -0.15 -21.79
CA MET A 2 -5.91 1.14 -21.14
C MET A 2 -4.75 2.07 -21.54
N ASP A 3 -5.03 3.34 -21.83
CA ASP A 3 -4.01 4.33 -22.16
C ASP A 3 -3.51 5.07 -20.92
N GLU A 4 -2.36 5.75 -21.04
CA GLU A 4 -1.80 6.54 -19.93
C GLU A 4 -2.70 7.74 -19.61
N GLY A 5 -3.16 7.83 -18.35
CA GLY A 5 -4.07 8.89 -17.89
C GLY A 5 -5.56 8.51 -17.93
N ASP A 6 -5.90 7.33 -18.46
CA ASP A 6 -7.26 6.80 -18.33
C ASP A 6 -7.63 6.59 -16.87
N ASP A 7 -8.93 6.64 -16.57
CA ASP A 7 -9.41 6.34 -15.23
C ASP A 7 -9.45 4.82 -15.00
N VAL A 8 -8.65 4.35 -14.04
CA VAL A 8 -8.53 2.92 -13.69
C VAL A 8 -9.88 2.32 -13.32
N LEU A 9 -10.71 3.05 -12.56
CA LEU A 9 -12.01 2.55 -12.11
C LEU A 9 -12.97 2.38 -13.31
N ALA A 10 -13.01 3.36 -14.21
CA ALA A 10 -13.78 3.25 -15.45
C ALA A 10 -13.35 2.06 -16.30
N HIS A 11 -12.05 1.80 -16.40
CA HIS A 11 -11.51 0.66 -17.14
C HIS A 11 -11.86 -0.69 -16.51
N ILE A 12 -11.77 -0.80 -15.18
CA ILE A 12 -12.21 -2.00 -14.42
C ILE A 12 -13.70 -2.27 -14.68
N ASN A 13 -14.54 -1.25 -14.53
CA ASN A 13 -15.98 -1.38 -14.77
C ASN A 13 -16.28 -1.82 -16.21
N LYS A 14 -15.57 -1.26 -17.20
CA LYS A 14 -15.72 -1.67 -18.59
C LYS A 14 -15.44 -3.16 -18.79
N ILE A 15 -14.38 -3.68 -18.20
CA ILE A 15 -14.02 -5.10 -18.30
C ILE A 15 -15.07 -5.98 -17.58
N GLN A 16 -15.54 -5.56 -16.41
CA GLN A 16 -16.61 -6.27 -15.69
C GLN A 16 -17.92 -6.31 -16.48
N THR A 17 -18.34 -5.18 -17.05
CA THR A 17 -19.54 -5.11 -17.89
C THR A 17 -19.41 -6.00 -19.14
N LEU A 18 -18.22 -6.11 -19.73
CA LEU A 18 -18.01 -7.04 -20.84
C LEU A 18 -18.16 -8.51 -20.39
N ALA A 19 -17.66 -8.87 -19.21
CA ALA A 19 -17.86 -10.19 -18.65
C ALA A 19 -19.35 -10.49 -18.39
N GLU A 20 -20.10 -9.52 -17.85
CA GLU A 20 -21.56 -9.64 -17.65
C GLU A 20 -22.31 -9.80 -18.97
N GLN A 21 -21.93 -9.07 -20.02
CA GLN A 21 -22.52 -9.22 -21.35
C GLN A 21 -22.26 -10.59 -21.96
N LEU A 22 -21.07 -11.15 -21.72
CA LEU A 22 -20.71 -12.49 -22.15
C LEU A 22 -21.49 -13.56 -21.37
N ASP A 23 -21.69 -13.37 -20.08
CA ASP A 23 -22.56 -14.23 -19.26
C ASP A 23 -24.01 -14.20 -19.77
N ALA A 24 -24.53 -13.03 -20.13
CA ALA A 24 -25.89 -12.88 -20.68
C ALA A 24 -26.13 -13.64 -21.99
N VAL A 25 -25.08 -13.91 -22.77
CA VAL A 25 -25.15 -14.75 -23.99
C VAL A 25 -24.72 -16.19 -23.75
N SER A 26 -24.70 -16.64 -22.48
CA SER A 26 -24.30 -18.00 -22.07
C SER A 26 -22.85 -18.35 -22.40
N ALA A 27 -21.96 -17.35 -22.40
CA ALA A 27 -20.53 -17.50 -22.59
C ALA A 27 -19.76 -16.92 -21.39
N PRO A 28 -19.96 -17.44 -20.15
CA PRO A 28 -19.34 -16.88 -18.96
C PRO A 28 -17.82 -16.91 -19.04
N VAL A 29 -17.18 -15.84 -18.57
CA VAL A 29 -15.73 -15.75 -18.42
C VAL A 29 -15.36 -16.28 -17.04
N SER A 30 -14.33 -17.12 -16.96
CA SER A 30 -13.84 -17.61 -15.67
C SER A 30 -13.23 -16.46 -14.85
N GLU A 31 -13.24 -16.56 -13.53
CA GLU A 31 -12.66 -15.52 -12.68
C GLU A 31 -11.15 -15.34 -12.97
N ASP A 32 -10.44 -16.44 -13.18
CA ASP A 32 -9.01 -16.44 -13.51
C ASP A 32 -8.76 -15.72 -14.84
N ASP A 33 -9.54 -16.05 -15.88
CA ASP A 33 -9.41 -15.41 -17.20
C ASP A 33 -9.75 -13.91 -17.12
N LEU A 34 -10.72 -13.53 -16.28
CA LEU A 34 -11.08 -12.14 -16.06
C LEU A 34 -9.95 -11.38 -15.35
N ALA A 35 -9.34 -11.98 -14.33
CA ALA A 35 -8.18 -11.40 -13.63
C ALA A 35 -6.98 -11.26 -14.57
N ILE A 36 -6.68 -12.27 -15.37
CA ILE A 36 -5.61 -12.26 -16.38
C ILE A 36 -5.90 -11.19 -17.44
N THR A 37 -7.13 -11.11 -17.93
CA THR A 37 -7.57 -10.10 -18.91
C THR A 37 -7.40 -8.70 -18.34
N LEU A 38 -7.80 -8.49 -17.08
CA LEU A 38 -7.65 -7.21 -16.40
C LEU A 38 -6.17 -6.83 -16.27
N LEU A 39 -5.30 -7.72 -15.78
CA LEU A 39 -3.86 -7.46 -15.66
C LEU A 39 -3.20 -7.18 -17.00
N GLY A 40 -3.51 -7.98 -18.03
CA GLY A 40 -2.94 -7.83 -19.37
C GLY A 40 -3.46 -6.60 -20.12
N SER A 41 -4.55 -5.98 -19.66
CA SER A 41 -5.13 -4.79 -20.27
C SER A 41 -4.55 -3.47 -19.76
N LEU A 42 -3.77 -3.51 -18.67
CA LEU A 42 -3.16 -2.34 -18.04
C LEU A 42 -2.02 -1.77 -18.87
N SER A 43 -1.78 -0.46 -18.75
CA SER A 43 -0.67 0.23 -19.40
C SER A 43 0.64 0.13 -18.61
N ASP A 44 1.74 0.53 -19.25
CA ASP A 44 3.11 0.47 -18.74
C ASP A 44 3.35 1.01 -17.31
N PRO A 45 2.66 2.06 -16.82
CA PRO A 45 2.85 2.53 -15.47
C PRO A 45 2.60 1.43 -14.41
N TYR A 46 1.73 0.45 -14.69
CA TYR A 46 1.34 -0.59 -13.74
C TYR A 46 2.19 -1.87 -13.85
N GLN A 47 3.23 -1.91 -14.70
CA GLN A 47 4.05 -3.11 -14.92
C GLN A 47 4.62 -3.73 -13.63
N PHE A 48 5.09 -2.91 -12.69
CA PHE A 48 5.57 -3.41 -11.40
C PHE A 48 4.46 -4.12 -10.61
N LEU A 49 3.24 -3.57 -10.63
CA LEU A 49 2.09 -4.19 -9.98
C LEU A 49 1.74 -5.52 -10.65
N ILE A 50 1.76 -5.56 -11.98
CA ILE A 50 1.53 -6.79 -12.76
C ILE A 50 2.53 -7.87 -12.33
N THR A 51 3.84 -7.58 -12.33
CA THR A 51 4.87 -8.56 -11.92
C THR A 51 4.65 -9.09 -10.51
N VAL A 52 4.30 -8.22 -9.55
CA VAL A 52 4.07 -8.64 -8.15
C VAL A 52 2.84 -9.54 -8.04
N LEU A 53 1.77 -9.24 -8.77
CA LEU A 53 0.55 -10.04 -8.77
C LEU A 53 0.73 -11.36 -9.51
N ASP A 54 1.45 -11.36 -10.63
CA ASP A 54 1.76 -12.55 -11.42
C ASP A 54 2.62 -13.55 -10.62
N SER A 55 3.52 -13.07 -9.78
CA SER A 55 4.29 -13.91 -8.85
C SER A 55 3.44 -14.65 -7.80
N ARG A 56 2.16 -14.29 -7.65
CA ARG A 56 1.20 -14.85 -6.69
C ARG A 56 0.03 -15.56 -7.39
N ALA A 57 0.24 -16.05 -8.61
CA ALA A 57 -0.78 -16.64 -9.49
C ALA A 57 -1.71 -17.64 -8.76
N ASP A 58 -1.18 -18.46 -7.85
CA ASP A 58 -1.95 -19.48 -7.12
C ASP A 58 -3.07 -18.93 -6.21
N THR A 59 -3.08 -17.62 -5.94
CA THR A 59 -4.06 -16.95 -5.05
C THR A 59 -4.67 -15.70 -5.69
N LEU A 60 -4.53 -15.56 -7.01
CA LEU A 60 -4.93 -14.37 -7.72
C LEU A 60 -6.46 -14.37 -7.93
N THR A 61 -7.17 -13.51 -7.20
CA THR A 61 -8.61 -13.30 -7.38
C THR A 61 -8.90 -11.95 -8.04
N CYS A 62 -10.05 -11.84 -8.69
CA CYS A 62 -10.46 -10.59 -9.34
C CYS A 62 -10.59 -9.44 -8.33
N GLU A 63 -11.03 -9.76 -7.11
CA GLU A 63 -11.13 -8.82 -5.99
C GLU A 63 -9.75 -8.29 -5.58
N LEU A 64 -8.75 -9.17 -5.42
CA LEU A 64 -7.38 -8.78 -5.04
C LEU A 64 -6.76 -7.86 -6.10
N VAL A 65 -6.91 -8.21 -7.37
CA VAL A 65 -6.42 -7.41 -8.50
C VAL A 65 -7.04 -6.02 -8.47
N THR A 66 -8.36 -5.94 -8.35
CA THR A 66 -9.12 -4.68 -8.28
C THR A 66 -8.66 -3.81 -7.11
N SER A 67 -8.58 -4.38 -5.90
CA SER A 67 -8.17 -3.66 -4.69
C SER A 67 -6.75 -3.08 -4.83
N ARG A 68 -5.82 -3.87 -5.36
CA ARG A 68 -4.43 -3.46 -5.56
C ARG A 68 -4.28 -2.39 -6.63
N LEU A 69 -5.04 -2.50 -7.72
CA LEU A 69 -5.10 -1.49 -8.78
C LEU A 69 -5.58 -0.14 -8.27
N LEU A 70 -6.70 -0.11 -7.56
CA LEU A 70 -7.26 1.13 -7.01
C LEU A 70 -6.33 1.78 -5.98
N HIS A 71 -5.68 0.97 -5.13
CA HIS A 71 -4.69 1.48 -4.20
C HIS A 71 -3.48 2.09 -4.92
N GLU A 72 -2.98 1.44 -5.96
CA GLU A 72 -1.84 1.93 -6.73
C GLU A 72 -2.19 3.19 -7.53
N ASP A 73 -3.41 3.28 -8.07
CA ASP A 73 -3.93 4.47 -8.75
C ASP A 73 -4.03 5.68 -7.80
N LEU A 74 -4.61 5.48 -6.61
CA LEU A 74 -4.69 6.52 -5.59
C LEU A 74 -3.29 7.02 -5.19
N LYS A 75 -2.36 6.09 -4.92
CA LYS A 75 -0.97 6.41 -4.58
C LYS A 75 -0.28 7.25 -5.66
N ARG A 76 -0.59 7.02 -6.94
CA ARG A 76 -0.05 7.82 -8.06
C ARG A 76 -0.69 9.19 -8.14
N LYS A 77 -2.01 9.27 -8.01
CA LYS A 77 -2.76 10.54 -8.00
C LYS A 77 -2.28 11.46 -6.87
N GLU A 78 -1.99 10.93 -5.68
CA GLU A 78 -1.43 11.68 -4.56
C GLU A 78 -0.02 12.22 -4.84
N GLN A 79 0.83 11.46 -5.53
CA GLN A 79 2.18 11.89 -5.89
C GLN A 79 2.19 12.97 -6.99
N VAL A 80 1.24 12.92 -7.93
CA VAL A 80 1.10 13.93 -8.99
C VAL A 80 0.52 15.25 -8.45
N GLY A 81 -0.29 15.21 -7.40
CA GLY A 81 -0.80 16.40 -6.69
C GLY A 81 0.21 17.08 -5.75
N GLY A 82 1.41 16.50 -5.58
CA GLY A 82 2.43 16.92 -4.62
C GLY A 82 3.50 17.88 -5.14
N VAL A 83 3.28 18.60 -6.26
CA VAL A 83 4.19 19.67 -6.71
C VAL A 83 3.81 21.01 -6.07
N ALA A 84 3.89 21.04 -4.74
CA ALA A 84 4.26 22.21 -3.97
C ALA A 84 4.90 21.76 -2.65
N GLY A 85 5.97 20.98 -2.77
CA GLY A 85 7.02 20.91 -1.75
C GLY A 85 6.83 19.89 -0.64
N VAL A 86 7.09 18.61 -0.91
CA VAL A 86 7.80 17.77 0.06
C VAL A 86 8.85 16.96 -0.70
N LYS A 87 10.10 17.40 -0.56
CA LYS A 87 11.25 16.56 -0.88
C LYS A 87 11.14 15.31 0.00
N HIS A 88 11.01 14.14 -0.61
CA HIS A 88 11.29 12.87 0.05
C HIS A 88 12.79 12.81 0.36
N SER A 89 13.23 13.55 1.38
CA SER A 89 14.50 13.31 2.04
C SER A 89 14.25 12.21 3.06
N GLN A 90 14.90 11.07 2.88
CA GLN A 90 15.26 10.20 3.99
C GLN A 90 15.78 11.04 5.15
N GLY A 91 15.21 10.83 6.34
CA GLY A 91 15.67 11.42 7.59
C GLY A 91 15.28 12.88 7.79
N GLN A 92 14.07 13.15 8.28
CA GLN A 92 13.78 14.39 8.99
C GLN A 92 13.49 14.10 10.45
N THR A 93 14.55 14.15 11.26
CA THR A 93 14.46 14.50 12.67
C THR A 93 13.73 15.83 12.82
N PHE A 94 12.61 15.82 13.55
CA PHE A 94 11.94 17.03 14.01
C PHE A 94 12.89 17.84 14.90
N MET A 95 13.46 18.91 14.37
CA MET A 95 14.17 19.90 15.19
C MET A 95 13.16 20.96 15.64
N THR A 96 12.69 20.83 16.88
CA THR A 96 11.93 21.90 17.56
C THR A 96 12.86 23.10 17.75
N ASN A 97 12.47 24.25 17.22
CA ASN A 97 13.11 25.53 17.48
C ASN A 97 12.87 25.95 18.93
N ASN A 98 13.84 25.69 19.81
CA ASN A 98 13.86 26.27 21.15
C ASN A 98 14.64 27.59 21.14
N HIS A 99 13.93 28.70 20.92
CA HIS A 99 14.42 30.01 21.33
C HIS A 99 14.38 30.11 22.86
N ARG A 100 15.57 30.10 23.44
CA ARG A 100 15.86 30.34 24.86
C ARG A 100 15.09 31.54 25.39
N LYS A 101 14.17 31.31 26.33
CA LYS A 101 13.90 32.29 27.40
C LYS A 101 14.07 31.63 28.76
N HIS A 102 15.05 32.18 29.46
CA HIS A 102 15.45 31.90 30.82
C HIS A 102 14.39 32.44 31.79
N ARG A 103 13.91 31.61 32.73
CA ARG A 103 13.66 31.93 34.17
C ARG A 103 12.60 31.00 34.81
N GLY A 104 13.06 30.21 35.79
CA GLY A 104 12.38 30.06 37.08
C GLY A 104 11.47 28.84 37.30
N GLY A 105 11.82 28.01 38.29
CA GLY A 105 10.83 27.49 39.24
C GLY A 105 10.65 25.96 39.38
N ARG A 106 11.29 25.39 40.41
CA ARG A 106 10.81 24.38 41.39
C ARG A 106 10.22 23.03 40.91
N GLN A 107 11.03 21.98 41.11
CA GLN A 107 10.79 20.72 41.84
C GLN A 107 9.34 20.25 42.11
N MET A 108 8.99 19.05 41.62
CA MET A 108 8.68 17.89 42.49
C MET A 108 8.59 16.58 41.70
N GLN A 109 9.04 15.51 42.36
CA GLN A 109 9.09 14.13 41.89
C GLN A 109 7.70 13.48 41.97
N LYS A 110 7.33 12.63 41.00
CA LYS A 110 6.45 11.49 41.26
C LYS A 110 6.68 10.39 40.23
N LEU A 111 7.05 9.22 40.77
CA LEU A 111 7.05 7.91 40.14
C LEU A 111 5.70 7.65 39.46
N GLY A 112 5.73 7.19 38.21
CA GLY A 112 4.57 6.76 37.45
C GLY A 112 4.96 5.65 36.48
N LEU A 113 4.83 4.42 37.00
CA LEU A 113 5.10 3.11 36.42
C LEU A 113 4.63 2.98 34.95
N CYS A 114 5.54 2.67 34.02
CA CYS A 114 5.19 2.28 32.66
C CYS A 114 4.89 0.76 32.65
N LEU A 115 3.62 0.39 32.62
CA LEU A 115 3.17 -1.00 32.52
C LEU A 115 3.30 -1.47 31.06
N ILE A 116 4.49 -1.93 30.69
CA ILE A 116 4.73 -2.63 29.43
C ILE A 116 4.15 -4.04 29.53
N ASN A 117 2.98 -4.25 28.92
CA ASN A 117 2.50 -5.57 28.54
C ASN A 117 3.32 -6.06 27.34
N GLN A 118 4.53 -6.56 27.59
CA GLN A 118 5.26 -7.35 26.61
C GLN A 118 5.17 -8.83 26.99
N ARG A 119 4.39 -9.52 26.16
CA ARG A 119 4.21 -10.96 26.10
C ARG A 119 5.53 -11.58 25.62
N GLU A 120 6.23 -12.30 26.50
CA GLU A 120 7.34 -13.18 26.15
C GLU A 120 6.88 -14.25 25.13
N PRO A 121 7.77 -14.68 24.23
CA PRO A 121 8.33 -16.01 24.43
C PRO A 121 9.85 -16.16 24.13
N HIS A 122 10.61 -16.39 25.20
CA HIS A 122 11.57 -17.50 25.41
C HIS A 122 12.72 -17.77 24.40
N LEU A 123 13.91 -17.92 25.01
CA LEU A 123 15.07 -18.75 24.64
C LEU A 123 16.23 -18.08 23.89
N ARG A 124 17.04 -17.29 24.62
CA ARG A 124 18.45 -17.05 24.26
C ARG A 124 19.31 -18.21 24.77
N LYS A 125 20.06 -18.81 23.84
CA LYS A 125 21.04 -19.86 24.08
C LYS A 125 22.24 -19.33 24.85
N ASP A 126 22.76 -20.18 25.72
CA ASP A 126 23.84 -19.94 26.67
C ASP A 126 25.12 -19.44 26.01
N THR A 127 25.77 -18.49 26.69
CA THR A 127 27.10 -17.99 26.36
C THR A 127 28.13 -18.89 27.03
N TYR A 128 28.95 -19.60 26.25
CA TYR A 128 30.11 -20.35 26.74
C TYR A 128 31.31 -19.37 26.76
N CYS A 129 31.83 -19.08 27.95
CA CYS A 129 33.05 -18.29 28.14
C CYS A 129 34.23 -19.26 28.30
N GLY A 130 35.20 -19.17 27.41
CA GLY A 130 36.51 -19.83 27.53
C GLY A 130 37.57 -18.87 28.07
#